data_AF-A0A3D5E2H8-F1
#
_entry.id   AF-A0A3D5E2H8-F1
#
_cell.length_a   1.000
_cell.length_b   1.000
_cell.length_c   1.000
_cell.angle_alpha   90.00
_cell.angle_beta   90.00
_cell.angle_gamma   90.00
#
_symmetry.space_group_name_H-M   'P 1'
#
loop_
_entity.id
_entity.type
_entity.pdbx_description
1 polymer ?
#
loop_
_entity_poly.entity_id
_entity_poly.type
_entity_poly.pdbx_seq_one_letter_code
_entity_poly.pdbx_strand_id
1 'polypeptide(L)'
;MQITNSLSLRIVDINHIVPHEHHDKNRSDRIYKQIQKDKILKNPPIVAQYHRQYVLLDGATRVSALHALKCPHIVVQEIDQDIDQLSLSTWNHVLQGIEKEELLSMIKITPNIVLETNFDITNHFKIDQALCSVTTSEKTFHVVDTSNNNDSQVLTLSNFVNNYSKKTNVLRTKESDIKSLQKDITSSITLIQFPKFAAKFILESATNNNLLPAGVTKFSINKRVLGVNMPLDLLCSNQSLTDKNAWLNNLITNKIQLNKVRQYTEPVIIIED
;
A
#
# COMPACT_ATOMS: atom_id res chain seq x y z
N MET A 1 22.56 25.20 -2.17
CA MET A 1 21.89 24.42 -1.10
C MET A 1 20.41 24.79 -1.18
N GLN A 2 19.48 24.00 -1.73
CA GLN A 2 18.69 23.04 -0.93
C GLN A 2 17.71 22.17 -1.77
N ILE A 3 17.81 22.09 -3.10
CA ILE A 3 16.88 21.22 -3.88
C ILE A 3 17.21 19.72 -3.71
N THR A 4 18.47 19.37 -3.45
CA THR A 4 18.85 17.97 -3.19
C THR A 4 18.22 17.42 -1.91
N ASN A 5 18.09 18.24 -0.87
CA ASN A 5 17.42 17.87 0.38
C ASN A 5 15.89 17.89 0.26
N SER A 6 15.31 18.49 -0.78
CA SER A 6 13.84 18.61 -0.92
C SER A 6 13.18 17.39 -1.57
N LEU A 7 13.96 16.52 -2.21
CA LEU A 7 13.48 15.27 -2.80
C LEU A 7 13.47 14.10 -1.80
N SER A 8 14.10 14.28 -0.64
CA SER A 8 14.19 13.30 0.45
C SER A 8 14.58 11.89 -0.01
N LEU A 9 15.55 11.80 -0.93
CA LEU A 9 16.05 10.52 -1.43
C LEU A 9 17.23 10.06 -0.57
N ARG A 10 17.24 8.77 -0.22
CA ARG A 10 18.33 8.13 0.53
C ARG A 10 18.51 6.70 0.08
N ILE A 11 19.75 6.20 0.10
CA ILE A 11 20.04 4.77 0.00
C ILE A 11 20.14 4.21 1.42
N VAL A 12 19.36 3.17 1.69
CA VAL A 12 19.26 2.52 3.00
C VAL A 12 19.55 1.02 2.89
N ASP A 13 19.84 0.38 4.02
CA ASP A 13 19.82 -1.08 4.13
C ASP A 13 18.40 -1.57 3.90
N ILE A 14 18.25 -2.49 2.94
CA ILE A 14 16.94 -3.02 2.58
C ILE A 14 16.29 -3.79 3.74
N ASN A 15 17.09 -4.37 4.64
CA ASN A 15 16.61 -5.13 5.78
C ASN A 15 16.00 -4.26 6.90
N HIS A 16 16.19 -2.94 6.83
CA HIS A 16 15.50 -2.00 7.72
C HIS A 16 14.12 -1.57 7.19
N ILE A 17 13.73 -2.03 5.99
CA ILE A 17 12.43 -1.73 5.41
C ILE A 17 11.42 -2.81 5.83
N VAL A 18 10.33 -2.37 6.46
CA VAL A 18 9.22 -3.23 6.85
C VAL A 18 7.97 -2.91 6.02
N PRO A 19 7.30 -3.91 5.44
CA PRO A 19 6.02 -3.69 4.77
C PRO A 19 4.92 -3.41 5.79
N HIS A 20 3.93 -2.59 5.42
CA HIS A 20 2.69 -2.44 6.21
C HIS A 20 1.53 -3.30 5.66
N GLU A 21 1.63 -3.75 4.42
CA GLU A 21 0.63 -4.59 3.77
C GLU A 21 1.28 -5.84 3.16
N HIS A 22 0.47 -6.88 2.98
CA HIS A 22 0.83 -8.00 2.12
C HIS A 22 1.05 -7.51 0.68
N HIS A 23 1.85 -8.25 -0.09
CA HIS A 23 2.11 -7.95 -1.49
C HIS A 23 1.71 -9.09 -2.41
N ASP A 24 1.37 -8.75 -3.64
CA ASP A 24 1.09 -9.72 -4.70
C ASP A 24 2.41 -10.35 -5.21
N LYS A 25 2.56 -11.65 -4.98
CA LYS A 25 3.73 -12.43 -5.39
C LYS A 25 3.92 -12.46 -6.91
N ASN A 26 2.84 -12.64 -7.68
CA ASN A 26 2.92 -12.69 -9.15
C ASN A 26 3.39 -11.34 -9.70
N ARG A 27 2.91 -10.24 -9.12
CA ARG A 27 3.37 -8.89 -9.48
C ARG A 27 4.83 -8.68 -9.09
N SER A 28 5.27 -9.15 -7.91
CA SER A 28 6.68 -9.12 -7.52
C SER A 28 7.57 -9.88 -8.49
N ASP A 29 7.18 -11.07 -8.93
CA ASP A 29 7.95 -11.89 -9.88
C ASP A 29 8.09 -11.19 -11.25
N ARG A 30 7.04 -10.51 -11.71
CA ARG A 30 7.10 -9.69 -12.93
C ARG A 30 8.08 -8.52 -12.78
N ILE A 31 8.00 -7.80 -11.66
CA ILE A 31 8.89 -6.66 -11.36
C ILE A 31 10.33 -7.13 -11.20
N TYR A 32 10.57 -8.29 -10.57
CA TYR A 32 11.88 -8.93 -10.48
C TYR A 32 12.49 -9.13 -11.88
N LYS A 33 11.75 -9.79 -12.79
CA LYS A 33 12.23 -10.03 -14.16
C LYS A 33 12.50 -8.72 -14.90
N GLN A 34 11.64 -7.72 -14.72
CA GLN A 34 11.81 -6.41 -15.34
C GLN A 34 13.05 -5.68 -14.84
N ILE A 35 13.27 -5.60 -13.52
CA ILE A 35 14.47 -4.97 -12.93
C ILE A 35 15.73 -5.72 -13.35
N GLN A 36 15.70 -7.06 -13.37
CA GLN A 36 16.82 -7.88 -13.81
C GLN A 36 17.18 -7.64 -15.28
N LYS A 37 16.17 -7.40 -16.14
CA LYS A 37 16.35 -7.06 -17.55
C LYS A 37 16.87 -5.63 -17.74
N ASP A 38 16.20 -4.66 -17.14
CA ASP A 38 16.48 -3.22 -17.33
C ASP A 38 17.77 -2.77 -16.60
N LYS A 39 18.25 -3.56 -15.62
CA LYS A 39 19.40 -3.25 -14.75
C LYS A 39 19.26 -1.93 -13.99
N ILE A 40 18.03 -1.42 -13.84
CA ILE A 40 17.75 -0.19 -13.11
C ILE A 40 16.51 -0.35 -12.23
N LEU A 41 16.51 0.33 -11.08
CA LEU A 41 15.30 0.65 -10.32
C LEU A 41 14.80 2.04 -10.75
N LYS A 42 13.74 2.07 -11.57
CA LYS A 42 13.21 3.31 -12.16
C LYS A 42 12.72 4.31 -11.10
N ASN A 43 11.83 3.85 -10.23
CA ASN A 43 11.13 4.68 -9.25
C ASN A 43 11.45 4.20 -7.83
N PRO A 44 11.95 5.05 -6.93
CA PRO A 44 12.21 4.69 -5.54
C PRO A 44 10.89 4.28 -4.85
N PRO A 45 10.88 3.24 -4.00
CA PRO A 45 9.79 3.03 -3.06
C PRO A 45 9.72 4.20 -2.06
N ILE A 46 8.55 4.41 -1.47
CA ILE A 46 8.31 5.51 -0.53
C ILE A 46 8.17 4.93 0.86
N VAL A 47 8.89 5.51 1.81
CA VAL A 47 8.95 5.04 3.20
C VAL A 47 8.69 6.16 4.19
N ALA A 48 8.14 5.80 5.35
CA ALA A 48 8.13 6.62 6.55
C ALA A 48 9.17 6.09 7.53
N GLN A 49 9.96 6.95 8.15
CA GLN A 49 10.75 6.52 9.30
C GLN A 49 9.82 6.41 10.52
N TYR A 50 9.80 5.23 11.15
CA TYR A 50 9.06 4.99 12.38
C TYR A 50 9.92 4.19 13.35
N HIS A 51 10.17 4.74 14.54
CA HIS A 51 11.21 4.25 15.46
C HIS A 51 12.58 4.09 14.76
N ARG A 52 13.08 2.85 14.66
CA ARG A 52 14.38 2.51 14.04
C ARG A 52 14.23 1.80 12.69
N GLN A 53 13.02 1.79 12.12
CA GLN A 53 12.71 1.10 10.87
C GLN A 53 12.12 2.08 9.83
N TYR A 54 12.12 1.63 8.58
CA TYR A 54 11.49 2.30 7.46
C TYR A 54 10.21 1.56 7.09
N VAL A 55 9.06 2.10 7.46
CA VAL A 55 7.77 1.51 7.07
C VAL A 55 7.49 1.88 5.63
N LEU A 56 7.33 0.87 4.79
CA LEU A 56 7.11 1.01 3.36
C LEU A 56 5.68 1.44 3.08
N LEU A 57 5.47 2.67 2.59
CA LEU A 57 4.14 3.20 2.27
C LEU A 57 3.70 2.86 0.83
N ASP A 58 4.67 2.73 -0.09
CA ASP A 58 4.41 2.42 -1.49
C ASP A 58 5.61 1.72 -2.12
N GLY A 59 5.34 0.65 -2.89
CA GLY A 59 6.38 -0.08 -3.61
C GLY A 59 6.77 -1.43 -3.01
N ALA A 60 5.86 -2.10 -2.30
CA ALA A 60 6.05 -3.45 -1.76
C ALA A 60 6.64 -4.45 -2.76
N THR A 61 6.16 -4.45 -4.00
CA THR A 61 6.67 -5.35 -5.05
C THR A 61 8.09 -5.03 -5.50
N ARG A 62 8.50 -3.75 -5.47
CA ARG A 62 9.88 -3.31 -5.80
C ARG A 62 10.86 -3.73 -4.71
N VAL A 63 10.49 -3.55 -3.44
CA VAL A 63 11.29 -3.99 -2.30
C VAL A 63 11.44 -5.52 -2.29
N SER A 64 10.33 -6.25 -2.46
CA SER A 64 10.32 -7.71 -2.56
C SER A 64 11.21 -8.22 -3.72
N ALA A 65 11.12 -7.60 -4.90
CA ALA A 65 11.98 -7.94 -6.03
C ALA A 65 13.48 -7.71 -5.76
N LEU A 66 13.85 -6.61 -5.10
CA LEU A 66 15.25 -6.32 -4.75
C LEU A 66 15.79 -7.25 -3.66
N HIS A 67 14.96 -7.65 -2.69
CA HIS A 67 15.33 -8.72 -1.75
C HIS A 67 15.61 -10.04 -2.49
N ALA A 68 14.76 -10.42 -3.43
CA ALA A 68 14.96 -11.63 -4.23
C ALA A 68 16.23 -11.55 -5.12
N LEU A 69 16.61 -10.35 -5.56
CA LEU A 69 17.88 -10.07 -6.25
C LEU A 69 19.09 -10.02 -5.31
N LYS A 70 18.89 -10.15 -3.99
CA LYS A 70 19.93 -10.10 -2.94
C LYS A 70 20.71 -8.79 -2.91
N CYS A 71 20.07 -7.68 -3.28
CA CYS A 71 20.71 -6.37 -3.21
C CYS A 71 20.64 -5.88 -1.75
N PRO A 72 21.78 -5.56 -1.11
CA PRO A 72 21.78 -5.18 0.30
C PRO A 72 21.20 -3.79 0.53
N HIS A 73 21.23 -2.92 -0.49
CA HIS A 73 20.79 -1.54 -0.37
C HIS A 73 19.73 -1.19 -1.42
N ILE A 74 18.91 -0.19 -1.12
CA ILE A 74 17.86 0.31 -1.99
C ILE A 74 17.74 1.82 -1.85
N VAL A 75 17.47 2.53 -2.96
CA VAL A 75 17.06 3.94 -2.88
C VAL A 75 15.59 4.03 -2.47
N VAL A 76 15.30 4.89 -1.51
CA VAL A 76 13.95 5.20 -1.07
C VAL A 76 13.72 6.69 -1.13
N GLN A 77 12.46 7.09 -1.28
CA GLN A 77 12.00 8.42 -0.95
C GLN A 77 11.43 8.38 0.46
N GLU A 78 12.06 9.09 1.38
CA GLU A 78 11.59 9.26 2.74
C GLU A 78 10.58 10.42 2.78
N ILE A 79 9.42 10.19 3.39
CA ILE A 79 8.47 11.26 3.64
C ILE A 79 8.86 12.04 4.90
N ASP A 80 9.01 13.36 4.77
CA ASP A 80 9.39 14.29 5.84
C ASP A 80 8.17 14.89 6.56
N GLN A 81 7.01 14.24 6.46
CA GLN A 81 5.78 14.71 7.10
C GLN A 81 5.65 14.10 8.49
N ASP A 82 5.09 14.89 9.41
CA ASP A 82 4.67 14.36 10.71
C ASP A 82 3.68 13.21 10.49
N ILE A 83 3.83 12.14 11.27
CA ILE A 83 3.04 10.91 11.15
C ILE A 83 1.54 11.23 11.29
N ASP A 84 1.20 12.15 12.19
CA ASP A 84 -0.18 12.56 12.43
C ASP A 84 -0.76 13.39 11.27
N GLN A 85 0.09 13.92 10.39
CA GLN A 85 -0.30 14.66 9.19
C GLN A 85 -0.35 13.78 7.94
N LEU A 86 0.00 12.50 8.06
CA LEU A 86 -0.04 11.59 6.93
C LEU A 86 -1.47 11.36 6.46
N SER A 87 -1.75 11.84 5.25
CA SER A 87 -3.03 11.62 4.60
C SER A 87 -3.15 10.16 4.17
N LEU A 88 -3.89 9.39 4.97
CA LEU A 88 -4.25 8.01 4.71
C LEU A 88 -5.75 7.91 4.39
N SER A 89 -6.05 7.22 3.31
CA SER A 89 -7.40 6.84 2.90
C SER A 89 -7.45 5.33 2.66
N THR A 90 -8.64 4.82 2.35
CA THR A 90 -8.83 3.42 1.96
C THR A 90 -9.29 3.33 0.51
N TRP A 91 -8.97 2.21 -0.13
CA TRP A 91 -9.60 1.80 -1.37
C TRP A 91 -10.84 0.97 -1.04
N ASN A 92 -11.97 1.30 -1.69
CA ASN A 92 -13.11 0.40 -1.68
C ASN A 92 -12.83 -0.74 -2.66
N HIS A 93 -13.29 -1.94 -2.31
CA HIS A 93 -13.18 -3.11 -3.16
C HIS A 93 -14.51 -3.37 -3.85
N VAL A 94 -14.47 -3.52 -5.17
CA VAL A 94 -15.61 -3.94 -5.98
C VAL A 94 -15.36 -5.37 -6.40
N LEU A 95 -16.22 -6.26 -5.92
CA LEU A 95 -16.24 -7.67 -6.26
C LEU A 95 -17.21 -7.88 -7.41
N GLN A 96 -16.79 -8.58 -8.45
CA GLN A 96 -17.63 -8.93 -9.59
C GLN A 96 -17.86 -10.44 -9.65
N GLY A 97 -19.07 -10.86 -10.00
CA GLY A 97 -19.37 -12.27 -10.25
C GLY A 97 -19.30 -13.18 -9.02
N ILE A 98 -19.37 -12.61 -7.81
CA ILE A 98 -19.58 -13.38 -6.57
C ILE A 98 -21.04 -13.23 -6.18
N GLU A 99 -21.74 -14.35 -6.08
CA GLU A 99 -23.12 -14.37 -5.61
C GLU A 99 -23.20 -14.07 -4.11
N LYS A 100 -24.32 -13.46 -3.71
CA LYS A 100 -24.55 -13.03 -2.33
C LYS A 100 -24.39 -14.17 -1.34
N GLU A 101 -24.95 -15.34 -1.64
CA GLU A 101 -24.90 -16.52 -0.78
C GLU A 101 -23.47 -17.02 -0.59
N GLU A 102 -22.64 -16.97 -1.64
CA GLU A 102 -21.23 -17.34 -1.56
C GLU A 102 -20.48 -16.36 -0.65
N LEU A 103 -20.69 -15.05 -0.81
CA LEU A 103 -20.06 -14.04 0.05
C LEU A 103 -20.48 -14.18 1.52
N LEU A 104 -21.77 -14.36 1.78
CA LEU A 104 -22.26 -14.58 3.15
C LEU A 104 -21.69 -15.87 3.75
N SER A 105 -21.52 -16.93 2.95
CA SER A 105 -20.87 -18.16 3.42
C SER A 105 -19.40 -17.90 3.80
N MET A 106 -18.66 -17.13 3.01
CA MET A 106 -17.27 -16.75 3.30
C MET A 106 -17.16 -15.94 4.59
N ILE A 107 -18.09 -15.02 4.83
CA ILE A 107 -18.11 -14.24 6.08
C ILE A 107 -18.38 -15.18 7.27
N LYS A 108 -19.38 -16.07 7.17
CA LYS A 108 -19.75 -16.99 8.25
C LYS A 108 -18.65 -17.96 8.67
N ILE A 109 -17.81 -18.41 7.74
CA ILE A 109 -16.70 -19.32 8.04
C ILE A 109 -15.43 -18.60 8.52
N THR A 110 -15.38 -17.26 8.41
CA THR A 110 -14.22 -16.50 8.86
C THR A 110 -14.28 -16.35 10.39
N PRO A 111 -13.28 -16.85 11.14
CA PRO A 111 -13.27 -16.74 12.60
C PRO A 111 -13.31 -15.30 13.07
N ASN A 112 -13.88 -15.08 14.25
CA ASN A 112 -13.95 -13.78 14.92
C ASN A 112 -14.72 -12.70 14.16
N ILE A 113 -15.58 -13.07 13.21
CA ILE A 113 -16.43 -12.12 12.49
C ILE A 113 -17.90 -12.40 12.78
N VAL A 114 -18.65 -11.34 13.01
CA VAL A 114 -20.11 -11.34 13.02
C VAL A 114 -20.62 -10.36 11.97
N LEU A 115 -21.77 -10.68 11.38
CA LEU A 115 -22.40 -9.89 10.34
C LEU A 115 -23.63 -9.20 10.93
N GLU A 116 -23.58 -7.86 11.01
CA GLU A 116 -24.65 -7.03 11.57
C GLU A 116 -25.40 -6.27 10.46
N THR A 117 -26.72 -6.22 10.54
CA THR A 117 -27.55 -5.42 9.61
C THR A 117 -27.98 -4.08 10.19
N ASN A 118 -27.97 -3.95 11.53
CA ASN A 118 -28.38 -2.76 12.26
C ASN A 118 -27.17 -2.21 13.01
N PHE A 119 -26.20 -1.73 12.23
CA PHE A 119 -24.99 -1.17 12.77
C PHE A 119 -25.23 0.29 13.15
N ASP A 120 -25.20 0.57 14.44
CA ASP A 120 -25.41 1.92 14.95
C ASP A 120 -24.09 2.71 14.89
N ILE A 121 -23.97 3.59 13.89
CA ILE A 121 -22.80 4.46 13.68
C ILE A 121 -22.67 5.49 14.81
N THR A 122 -23.65 5.65 15.70
CA THR A 122 -23.48 6.51 16.89
C THR A 122 -22.76 5.79 18.03
N ASN A 123 -22.74 4.45 18.01
CA ASN A 123 -22.06 3.64 19.02
C ASN A 123 -20.57 3.47 18.65
N HIS A 124 -19.72 4.27 19.31
CA HIS A 124 -18.28 4.27 19.07
C HIS A 124 -17.64 2.89 19.23
N PHE A 125 -18.09 2.09 20.21
CA PHE A 125 -17.56 0.74 20.43
C PHE A 125 -17.77 -0.17 19.21
N LYS A 126 -18.93 -0.08 18.56
CA LYS A 126 -19.22 -0.85 17.35
C LYS A 126 -18.37 -0.36 16.18
N ILE A 127 -18.21 0.96 16.03
CA ILE A 127 -17.38 1.57 14.97
C ILE A 127 -15.94 1.08 15.06
N ASP A 128 -15.37 1.05 16.25
CA ASP A 128 -13.98 0.61 16.47
C ASP A 128 -13.79 -0.89 16.15
N GLN A 129 -14.87 -1.68 16.23
CA GLN A 129 -14.89 -3.10 15.89
C GLN A 129 -15.28 -3.39 14.43
N ALA A 130 -15.80 -2.42 13.68
CA ALA A 130 -16.19 -2.65 12.28
C ALA A 130 -14.96 -2.77 11.37
N LEU A 131 -14.83 -3.94 10.75
CA LEU A 131 -13.77 -4.20 9.76
C LEU A 131 -14.10 -3.58 8.41
N CYS A 132 -15.35 -3.66 7.99
CA CYS A 132 -15.85 -3.06 6.75
C CYS A 132 -17.38 -3.10 6.67
N SER A 133 -17.96 -2.28 5.80
CA SER A 133 -19.31 -2.51 5.28
C SER A 133 -19.26 -3.30 3.97
N VAL A 134 -20.30 -4.10 3.75
CA VAL A 134 -20.53 -4.90 2.55
C VAL A 134 -21.88 -4.49 1.99
N THR A 135 -21.87 -3.79 0.87
CA THR A 135 -23.07 -3.27 0.19
C THR A 135 -23.32 -4.06 -1.08
N THR A 136 -24.52 -4.64 -1.16
CA THR A 136 -25.08 -5.28 -2.35
C THR A 136 -26.16 -4.37 -2.96
N SER A 137 -26.74 -4.74 -4.11
CA SER A 137 -27.86 -4.00 -4.70
C SER A 137 -29.10 -3.93 -3.80
N GLU A 138 -29.27 -4.91 -2.90
CA GLU A 138 -30.43 -5.04 -2.02
C GLU A 138 -30.22 -4.43 -0.64
N LYS A 139 -29.03 -4.64 -0.07
CA LYS A 139 -28.79 -4.40 1.35
C LYS A 139 -27.31 -4.15 1.66
N THR A 140 -27.09 -3.38 2.71
CA THR A 140 -25.78 -3.20 3.37
C THR A 140 -25.71 -4.02 4.65
N PHE A 141 -24.56 -4.64 4.84
CA PHE A 141 -24.18 -5.39 6.03
C PHE A 141 -22.88 -4.82 6.60
N HIS A 142 -22.64 -5.02 7.89
CA HIS A 142 -21.39 -4.65 8.54
C HIS A 142 -20.70 -5.90 9.07
N VAL A 143 -19.41 -6.00 8.76
CA VAL A 143 -18.52 -7.06 9.20
C VAL A 143 -17.85 -6.54 10.46
N VAL A 144 -18.18 -7.13 11.59
CA VAL A 144 -17.71 -6.70 12.92
C VAL A 144 -16.76 -7.75 13.45
N ASP A 145 -15.57 -7.32 13.85
CA ASP A 145 -14.60 -8.16 14.54
C ASP A 145 -15.05 -8.35 16.00
N THR A 146 -15.12 -9.61 16.42
CA THR A 146 -15.42 -9.97 17.81
C THR A 146 -14.17 -10.20 18.64
N SER A 147 -12.98 -10.02 18.04
CA SER A 147 -11.73 -10.07 18.76
C SER A 147 -11.56 -8.78 19.59
N ASN A 148 -11.10 -8.92 20.83
CA ASN A 148 -10.95 -7.79 21.76
C ASN A 148 -9.52 -7.21 21.74
N ASN A 149 -8.77 -7.35 20.63
CA ASN A 149 -7.45 -6.71 20.50
C ASN A 149 -7.10 -6.36 19.04
N ASN A 150 -6.31 -5.30 18.89
CA ASN A 150 -5.92 -4.75 17.59
C ASN A 150 -5.16 -5.74 16.70
N ASP A 151 -4.30 -6.57 17.29
CA ASP A 151 -3.48 -7.48 16.49
C ASP A 151 -4.33 -8.57 15.81
N SER A 152 -5.28 -9.09 16.56
CA SER A 152 -6.28 -10.05 16.07
C SER A 152 -7.19 -9.40 15.05
N GLN A 153 -7.58 -8.14 15.24
CA GLN A 153 -8.39 -7.39 14.28
C GLN A 153 -7.73 -7.29 12.89
N VAL A 154 -6.44 -6.95 12.82
CA VAL A 154 -5.69 -6.89 11.55
C VAL A 154 -5.62 -8.26 10.90
N LEU A 155 -5.37 -9.32 11.67
CA LEU A 155 -5.36 -10.69 11.16
C LEU A 155 -6.75 -11.11 10.64
N THR A 156 -7.82 -10.79 11.37
CA THR A 156 -9.21 -11.06 10.97
C THR A 156 -9.52 -10.34 9.65
N LEU A 157 -9.17 -9.05 9.54
CA LEU A 157 -9.32 -8.27 8.32
C LEU A 157 -8.52 -8.88 7.16
N SER A 158 -7.25 -9.23 7.38
CA SER A 158 -6.39 -9.87 6.37
C SER A 158 -6.98 -11.19 5.87
N ASN A 159 -7.48 -12.04 6.78
CA ASN A 159 -8.12 -13.30 6.41
C ASN A 159 -9.40 -13.07 5.60
N PHE A 160 -10.25 -12.14 6.03
CA PHE A 160 -11.47 -11.80 5.32
C PHE A 160 -11.19 -11.30 3.90
N VAL A 161 -10.26 -10.34 3.74
CA VAL A 161 -9.89 -9.82 2.43
C VAL A 161 -9.27 -10.88 1.53
N ASN A 162 -8.39 -11.72 2.07
CA ASN A 162 -7.76 -12.80 1.32
C ASN A 162 -8.77 -13.87 0.86
N ASN A 163 -9.85 -14.10 1.60
CA ASN A 163 -10.85 -15.12 1.25
C ASN A 163 -11.57 -14.77 -0.07
N TYR A 164 -12.11 -13.55 -0.20
CA TYR A 164 -12.76 -13.16 -1.44
C TYR A 164 -11.77 -12.81 -2.56
N SER A 165 -10.58 -12.29 -2.25
CA SER A 165 -9.59 -11.90 -3.28
C SER A 165 -9.04 -13.09 -4.07
N LYS A 166 -9.14 -14.31 -3.52
CA LYS A 166 -8.78 -15.56 -4.22
C LYS A 166 -9.85 -16.04 -5.21
N LYS A 167 -11.08 -15.53 -5.08
CA LYS A 167 -12.26 -16.02 -5.82
C LYS A 167 -12.62 -15.14 -7.00
N THR A 168 -12.30 -13.85 -6.93
CA THR A 168 -12.63 -12.89 -7.97
C THR A 168 -11.51 -11.88 -8.18
N ASN A 169 -11.55 -11.21 -9.33
CA ASN A 169 -10.76 -10.02 -9.56
C ASN A 169 -11.33 -8.85 -8.75
N VAL A 170 -10.53 -8.32 -7.83
CA VAL A 170 -10.92 -7.20 -6.98
C VAL A 170 -10.56 -5.89 -7.67
N LEU A 171 -11.57 -5.11 -8.06
CA LEU A 171 -11.35 -3.75 -8.55
C LEU A 171 -11.28 -2.78 -7.37
N ARG A 172 -10.32 -1.85 -7.41
CA ARG A 172 -10.14 -0.82 -6.38
C ARG A 172 -10.69 0.50 -6.86
N THR A 173 -11.53 1.14 -6.05
CA THR A 173 -12.17 2.42 -6.40
C THR A 173 -12.22 3.37 -5.19
N LYS A 174 -12.35 4.66 -5.48
CA LYS A 174 -12.74 5.67 -4.47
C LYS A 174 -14.24 5.88 -4.40
N GLU A 175 -14.98 5.41 -5.40
CA GLU A 175 -16.44 5.54 -5.43
C GLU A 175 -17.06 4.74 -4.29
N SER A 176 -18.00 5.36 -3.59
CA SER A 176 -18.71 4.80 -2.44
C SER A 176 -20.17 4.45 -2.76
N ASP A 177 -20.69 4.94 -3.88
CA ASP A 177 -22.03 4.62 -4.35
C ASP A 177 -22.03 3.43 -5.32
N ILE A 178 -22.58 2.32 -4.86
CA ILE A 178 -22.73 1.10 -5.67
C ILE A 178 -23.56 1.36 -6.94
N LYS A 179 -24.56 2.25 -6.91
CA LYS A 179 -25.40 2.53 -8.07
C LYS A 179 -24.62 3.25 -9.17
N SER A 180 -23.71 4.13 -8.79
CA SER A 180 -22.82 4.80 -9.73
C SER A 180 -21.83 3.81 -10.37
N LEU A 181 -21.27 2.88 -9.60
CA LEU A 181 -20.40 1.82 -10.11
C LEU A 181 -21.11 0.84 -11.06
N GLN A 182 -22.37 0.52 -10.79
CA GLN A 182 -23.16 -0.42 -11.60
C GLN A 182 -23.42 0.10 -13.03
N LYS A 183 -23.36 1.42 -13.26
CA LYS A 183 -23.57 1.99 -14.61
C LYS A 183 -22.56 1.49 -15.64
N ASP A 184 -21.33 1.26 -15.19
CA ASP A 184 -20.22 0.86 -16.04
C ASP A 184 -19.95 -0.66 -16.00
N ILE A 185 -20.72 -1.41 -15.19
CA ILE A 185 -20.51 -2.84 -14.95
C ILE A 185 -21.82 -3.62 -15.15
N THR A 186 -21.81 -4.55 -16.11
CA THR A 186 -22.99 -5.36 -16.48
C THR A 186 -23.26 -6.52 -15.53
N SER A 187 -22.27 -7.01 -14.80
CA SER A 187 -22.43 -8.09 -13.82
C SER A 187 -22.94 -7.60 -12.47
N SER A 188 -23.49 -8.50 -11.65
CA SER A 188 -23.71 -8.21 -10.22
C SER A 188 -22.41 -7.77 -9.55
N ILE A 189 -22.48 -6.71 -8.74
CA ILE A 189 -21.35 -6.20 -7.99
C ILE A 189 -21.64 -6.18 -6.49
N THR A 190 -20.60 -6.39 -5.70
CA THR A 190 -20.62 -6.10 -4.26
C THR A 190 -19.54 -5.09 -3.95
N LEU A 191 -19.90 -4.05 -3.20
CA LEU A 191 -19.00 -3.00 -2.75
C LEU A 191 -18.60 -3.26 -1.30
N ILE A 192 -17.30 -3.34 -1.04
CA ILE A 192 -16.73 -3.43 0.32
C ILE A 192 -16.03 -2.11 0.64
N GLN A 193 -16.41 -1.50 1.76
CA GLN A 193 -15.84 -0.22 2.20
C GLN A 193 -15.21 -0.38 3.58
N PHE A 194 -13.97 0.07 3.72
CA PHE A 194 -13.21 -0.06 4.96
C PHE A 194 -13.26 1.24 5.78
N PRO A 195 -13.21 1.15 7.11
CA PRO A 195 -13.07 2.33 7.96
C PRO A 195 -11.77 3.07 7.65
N LYS A 196 -11.68 4.31 8.08
CA LYS A 196 -10.42 5.05 8.02
C LYS A 196 -9.46 4.50 9.08
N PHE A 197 -8.20 4.33 8.70
CA PHE A 197 -7.14 3.99 9.63
C PHE A 197 -6.35 5.24 10.04
N ALA A 198 -5.93 5.30 11.29
CA ALA A 198 -4.91 6.25 11.70
C ALA A 198 -3.56 5.81 11.12
N ALA A 199 -2.76 6.74 10.59
CA ALA A 199 -1.44 6.42 10.05
C ALA A 199 -0.56 5.75 11.12
N LYS A 200 -0.58 6.27 12.36
CA LYS A 200 0.14 5.70 13.50
C LYS A 200 -0.18 4.22 13.73
N PHE A 201 -1.47 3.83 13.68
CA PHE A 201 -1.88 2.43 13.81
C PHE A 201 -1.24 1.54 12.72
N ILE A 202 -1.21 2.01 11.47
CA ILE A 202 -0.57 1.27 10.36
C ILE A 202 0.94 1.13 10.57
N LEU A 203 1.61 2.20 11.03
CA LEU A 203 3.04 2.18 11.28
C LEU A 203 3.39 1.23 12.45
N GLU A 204 2.64 1.28 13.54
CA GLU A 204 2.79 0.38 14.69
C GLU A 204 2.59 -1.09 14.28
N SER A 205 1.50 -1.37 13.56
CA SER A 205 1.18 -2.71 13.04
C SER A 205 2.32 -3.26 12.17
N ALA A 206 2.83 -2.44 11.24
CA ALA A 206 3.96 -2.81 10.39
C ALA A 206 5.22 -3.16 11.19
N THR A 207 5.58 -2.35 12.20
CA THR A 207 6.76 -2.63 13.04
C THR A 207 6.62 -3.85 13.94
N ASN A 208 5.38 -4.25 14.23
CA ASN A 208 5.05 -5.48 14.96
C ASN A 208 4.90 -6.70 14.03
N ASN A 209 5.26 -6.59 12.75
CA ASN A 209 5.08 -7.61 11.71
C ASN A 209 3.63 -8.06 11.52
N ASN A 210 2.68 -7.19 11.84
CA ASN A 210 1.27 -7.41 11.60
C ASN A 210 0.87 -6.68 10.31
N LEU A 211 0.62 -7.44 9.24
CA LEU A 211 0.43 -6.88 7.92
C LEU A 211 -1.05 -6.75 7.59
N LEU A 212 -1.43 -5.57 7.11
CA LEU A 212 -2.75 -5.36 6.53
C LEU A 212 -2.89 -6.10 5.20
N PRO A 213 -4.13 -6.38 4.76
CA PRO A 213 -4.35 -6.95 3.45
C PRO A 213 -3.94 -5.99 2.34
N ALA A 214 -3.40 -6.55 1.27
CA ALA A 214 -2.95 -5.80 0.10
C ALA A 214 -4.08 -4.98 -0.49
N GLY A 215 -3.79 -3.71 -0.80
CA GLY A 215 -4.67 -2.87 -1.59
C GLY A 215 -5.85 -2.26 -0.85
N VAL A 216 -5.90 -2.37 0.48
CA VAL A 216 -6.89 -1.65 1.31
C VAL A 216 -6.42 -0.24 1.63
N THR A 217 -5.17 -0.07 2.06
CA THR A 217 -4.61 1.22 2.45
C THR A 217 -4.23 2.06 1.23
N LYS A 218 -4.33 3.38 1.38
CA LYS A 218 -3.93 4.34 0.36
C LYS A 218 -3.35 5.61 0.97
N PHE A 219 -2.03 5.66 1.03
CA PHE A 219 -1.30 6.88 1.37
C PHE A 219 -1.33 7.89 0.23
N SER A 220 -1.70 9.13 0.54
CA SER A 220 -1.61 10.26 -0.38
C SER A 220 -0.21 10.87 -0.28
N ILE A 221 0.64 10.56 -1.25
CA ILE A 221 2.02 11.03 -1.28
C ILE A 221 2.12 12.28 -2.16
N ASN A 222 2.46 13.40 -1.53
CA ASN A 222 2.79 14.63 -2.24
C ASN A 222 4.24 14.58 -2.74
N LYS A 223 4.50 15.13 -3.94
CA LYS A 223 5.85 15.22 -4.54
C LYS A 223 6.57 13.88 -4.67
N ARG A 224 5.83 12.85 -5.07
CA ARG A 224 6.42 11.54 -5.45
C ARG A 224 7.53 11.75 -6.48
N VAL A 225 8.72 11.23 -6.19
CA VAL A 225 9.85 11.26 -7.12
C VAL A 225 9.75 10.06 -8.05
N LEU A 226 9.83 10.32 -9.34
CA LEU A 226 9.78 9.32 -10.41
C LEU A 226 11.03 9.45 -11.30
N GLY A 227 11.43 8.37 -11.94
CA GLY A 227 12.51 8.37 -12.94
C GLY A 227 13.91 8.67 -12.36
N VAL A 228 14.17 8.24 -11.12
CA VAL A 228 15.53 8.31 -10.56
C VAL A 228 16.48 7.43 -11.38
N ASN A 229 16.00 6.25 -11.80
CA ASN A 229 16.72 5.26 -12.60
C ASN A 229 18.03 4.83 -11.94
N MET A 230 17.94 4.30 -10.72
CA MET A 230 19.11 3.86 -9.97
C MET A 230 19.74 2.60 -10.59
N PRO A 231 21.05 2.60 -10.87
CA PRO A 231 21.75 1.42 -11.37
C PRO A 231 21.68 0.26 -10.38
N LEU A 232 21.28 -0.92 -10.88
CA LEU A 232 21.14 -2.11 -10.06
C LEU A 232 22.50 -2.57 -9.52
N ASP A 233 23.56 -2.51 -10.33
CA ASP A 233 24.92 -2.84 -9.92
C ASP A 233 25.40 -2.01 -8.72
N LEU A 234 25.10 -0.71 -8.68
CA LEU A 234 25.39 0.14 -7.52
C LEU A 234 24.62 -0.33 -6.28
N LEU A 235 23.31 -0.57 -6.41
CA LEU A 235 22.47 -1.04 -5.30
C LEU A 235 22.94 -2.39 -4.75
N CYS A 236 23.36 -3.31 -5.62
CA CYS A 236 23.79 -4.66 -5.27
C CYS A 236 25.29 -4.79 -4.94
N SER A 237 26.09 -3.71 -5.10
CA SER A 237 27.52 -3.71 -4.78
C SER A 237 27.82 -3.73 -3.26
N ASN A 238 29.06 -4.08 -2.91
CA ASN A 238 29.55 -4.06 -1.52
C ASN A 238 30.03 -2.66 -1.05
N GLN A 239 29.78 -1.60 -1.82
CA GLN A 239 30.17 -0.24 -1.41
C GLN A 239 29.42 0.18 -0.14
N SER A 240 30.04 1.05 0.67
CA SER A 240 29.44 1.55 1.90
C SER A 240 28.18 2.37 1.62
N LEU A 241 27.24 2.41 2.57
CA LEU A 241 26.08 3.30 2.49
C LEU A 241 26.50 4.77 2.32
N THR A 242 27.60 5.19 2.96
CA THR A 242 28.14 6.54 2.84
C THR A 242 28.52 6.87 1.39
N ASP A 243 29.27 5.98 0.73
CA ASP A 243 29.71 6.18 -0.65
C ASP A 243 28.52 6.18 -1.62
N LYS A 244 27.58 5.24 -1.44
CA LYS A 244 26.37 5.17 -2.28
C LYS A 244 25.50 6.42 -2.13
N ASN A 245 25.33 6.94 -0.90
CA ASN A 245 24.58 8.17 -0.67
C ASN A 245 25.31 9.40 -1.23
N ALA A 246 26.63 9.48 -1.12
CA ALA A 246 27.42 10.53 -1.77
C ALA A 246 27.24 10.49 -3.31
N TRP A 247 27.27 9.30 -3.90
CA TRP A 247 26.99 9.10 -5.32
C TRP A 247 25.58 9.56 -5.70
N LEU A 248 24.55 9.17 -4.95
CA LEU A 248 23.17 9.59 -5.17
C LEU A 248 23.03 11.12 -5.11
N ASN A 249 23.64 11.75 -4.11
CA ASN A 249 23.63 13.20 -3.96
C ASN A 249 24.27 13.90 -5.16
N ASN A 250 25.40 13.38 -5.66
CA ASN A 250 26.04 13.90 -6.86
C ASN A 250 25.17 13.72 -8.11
N LEU A 251 24.53 12.55 -8.28
CA LEU A 251 23.60 12.29 -9.39
C LEU A 251 22.46 13.31 -9.41
N ILE A 252 21.79 13.50 -8.28
CA ILE A 252 20.64 14.40 -8.16
C ILE A 252 21.08 15.86 -8.34
N THR A 253 22.19 16.27 -7.72
CA THR A 253 22.75 17.63 -7.91
C THR A 253 23.02 17.92 -9.37
N ASN A 254 23.66 16.99 -10.08
CA ASN A 254 23.98 17.13 -11.49
C ASN A 254 22.69 17.20 -12.34
N LYS A 255 21.70 16.32 -12.09
CA LYS A 255 20.40 16.38 -12.76
C LYS A 255 19.70 17.73 -12.55
N ILE A 256 19.79 18.32 -11.37
CA ILE A 256 19.22 19.66 -11.09
C ILE A 256 19.97 20.74 -11.85
N GLN A 257 21.31 20.75 -11.78
CA GLN A 257 22.16 21.74 -12.47
C GLN A 257 21.97 21.71 -13.99
N LEU A 258 21.73 20.53 -14.56
CA LEU A 258 21.44 20.34 -15.98
C LEU A 258 19.96 20.54 -16.34
N ASN A 259 19.12 21.06 -15.43
CA ASN A 259 17.68 21.26 -15.65
C ASN A 259 16.92 19.99 -16.09
N LYS A 260 17.33 18.81 -15.60
CA LYS A 260 16.72 17.50 -15.87
C LYS A 260 15.70 17.06 -14.81
N VAL A 261 15.36 17.92 -13.87
CA VAL A 261 14.33 17.69 -12.85
C VAL A 261 13.14 18.60 -13.13
N ARG A 262 11.94 18.04 -13.20
CA ARG A 262 10.69 18.77 -13.42
C ARG A 262 9.71 18.45 -12.29
N GLN A 263 9.06 19.49 -11.78
CA GLN A 263 7.94 19.35 -10.86
C GLN A 263 6.65 19.71 -11.62
N TYR A 264 5.71 18.78 -11.64
CA TYR A 264 4.38 18.99 -12.19
C TYR A 264 3.40 19.24 -11.05
N THR A 265 2.56 20.27 -11.17
CA THR A 265 1.56 20.64 -10.17
C THR A 265 0.20 20.04 -10.48
N GLU A 266 -0.06 19.70 -11.74
CA GLU A 266 -1.26 19.03 -12.21
C GLU A 266 -1.15 17.51 -12.04
N PRO A 267 -2.30 16.79 -11.99
CA PRO A 267 -2.30 15.34 -12.03
C PRO A 267 -1.59 14.79 -13.29
N VAL A 268 -0.73 13.79 -13.09
CA VAL A 268 0.01 13.11 -14.18
C VAL A 268 -0.58 11.72 -14.39
N ILE A 269 -0.88 11.38 -15.65
CA ILE A 269 -1.28 10.03 -16.05
C ILE A 269 -0.03 9.28 -16.53
N ILE A 270 0.21 8.10 -15.96
CA ILE A 270 1.30 7.21 -16.35
C ILE A 270 0.68 5.96 -16.98
N ILE A 271 1.10 5.65 -18.21
CA ILE A 271 0.77 4.41 -18.90
C ILE A 271 1.98 3.50 -18.72
N GLU A 272 1.79 2.36 -18.06
CA GLU A 272 2.81 1.33 -17.87
C GLU A 272 2.55 0.19 -18.86
N ASP A 273 3.63 -0.41 -19.39
CA ASP A 273 3.58 -1.61 -20.24
C ASP A 273 3.28 -2.90 -19.45
#